data_AF-A0A7S4AT57-F1
#
_entry.id   AF-A0A7S4AT57-F1
#
_cell.length_a   1.000
_cell.length_b   1.000
_cell.length_c   1.000
_cell.angle_alpha   90.00
_cell.angle_beta   90.00
_cell.angle_gamma   90.00
#
_symmetry.space_group_name_H-M   'P 1'
#
loop_
_entity.id
_entity.type
_entity.pdbx_description
1 polymer ?
#
loop_
_entity_poly.entity_id
_entity_poly.type
_entity_poly.pdbx_seq_one_letter_code
_entity_poly.pdbx_strand_id
1 'polypeptide(L)'
;KVHYYEPVQDRVEMVAKQAAKHARLRYKPNRHKKVAFMLTNSSGKAQRIGDAVGLDTPGSIMEIFEAMQADGYDLGDNLPPDGDTLVQNLVDRCSYDEIFLTEDQLANAVARVHSSVYQPMFDRLPTKQKDHMVEQWGAPPGEAYVHQDAIALAGLEFGNVFVALQPPRGYGMDPDKIYHTPDLPPPHNYLAI
;
A
#
# COMPACT_ATOMS: atom_id res chain seq x y z
N LYS A 1 6.77 -26.81 40.67
CA LYS A 1 5.88 -25.86 39.96
C LYS A 1 5.66 -26.43 38.57
N VAL A 2 4.43 -26.76 38.17
CA VAL A 2 4.15 -27.24 36.81
C VAL A 2 3.79 -26.03 35.96
N HIS A 3 4.44 -25.89 34.80
CA HIS A 3 4.13 -24.85 33.83
C HIS A 3 3.23 -25.45 32.74
N TYR A 4 2.20 -24.71 32.33
CA TYR A 4 1.38 -25.02 31.16
C TYR A 4 1.37 -23.82 30.21
N TYR A 5 1.17 -24.09 28.92
CA TYR A 5 1.02 -23.07 27.89
C TYR A 5 -0.46 -22.86 27.61
N GLU A 6 -0.89 -21.61 27.64
CA GLU A 6 -2.25 -21.21 27.30
C GLU A 6 -2.24 -20.46 25.96
N PRO A 7 -3.08 -20.84 24.98
CA PRO A 7 -3.15 -20.16 23.71
C PRO A 7 -3.83 -18.80 23.87
N VAL A 8 -3.30 -17.79 23.17
CA VAL A 8 -4.01 -16.54 22.96
C VAL A 8 -4.77 -16.66 21.64
N GLN A 9 -6.10 -16.70 21.72
CA GLN A 9 -6.97 -17.15 20.62
C GLN A 9 -6.78 -16.35 19.32
N ASP A 10 -6.71 -15.02 19.41
CA ASP A 10 -6.50 -14.12 18.27
C ASP A 10 -5.17 -14.39 17.53
N ARG A 11 -4.10 -14.70 18.28
CA ARG A 11 -2.78 -15.05 17.73
C ARG A 11 -2.81 -16.41 17.04
N VAL A 12 -3.50 -17.38 17.62
CA VAL A 12 -3.69 -18.70 17.00
C VAL A 12 -4.44 -18.56 15.68
N GLU A 13 -5.54 -17.79 15.66
CA GLU A 13 -6.31 -17.52 14.46
C GLU A 13 -5.48 -16.80 13.39
N MET A 14 -4.66 -15.81 13.78
CA MET A 14 -3.76 -15.11 12.85
C MET A 14 -2.77 -16.05 12.19
N VAL A 15 -2.10 -16.91 12.96
CA VAL A 15 -1.13 -17.89 12.45
C VAL A 15 -1.82 -18.91 11.56
N ALA A 16 -2.96 -19.47 11.99
CA ALA A 16 -3.72 -20.43 11.19
C ALA A 16 -4.18 -19.82 9.85
N LYS A 17 -4.64 -18.56 9.87
CA LYS A 17 -5.05 -17.83 8.67
C LYS A 17 -3.89 -17.59 7.71
N GLN A 18 -2.71 -17.23 8.21
CA GLN A 18 -1.50 -17.08 7.39
C GLN A 18 -1.10 -18.42 6.77
N ALA A 19 -1.02 -19.49 7.56
CA ALA A 19 -0.69 -20.82 7.08
C ALA A 19 -1.66 -21.30 5.99
N ALA A 20 -2.97 -21.13 6.19
CA ALA A 20 -3.99 -21.48 5.22
C ALA A 20 -3.86 -20.67 3.91
N LYS A 21 -3.56 -19.36 4.00
CA LYS A 21 -3.30 -18.51 2.82
C LYS A 21 -2.07 -18.98 2.04
N HIS A 22 -0.96 -19.30 2.72
CA HIS A 22 0.24 -19.83 2.07
C HIS A 22 -0.02 -21.18 1.40
N ALA A 23 -0.70 -22.10 2.08
CA ALA A 23 -1.09 -23.39 1.49
C ALA A 23 -1.97 -23.20 0.23
N ARG A 24 -2.92 -22.27 0.26
CA ARG A 24 -3.78 -21.96 -0.89
C ARG A 24 -2.99 -21.47 -2.11
N LEU A 25 -1.88 -20.74 -1.91
CA LEU A 25 -1.04 -20.27 -3.02
C LEU A 25 -0.42 -21.42 -3.83
N ARG A 26 -0.17 -22.57 -3.19
CA ARG A 26 0.36 -23.77 -3.87
C ARG A 26 -0.63 -24.36 -4.87
N TYR A 27 -1.92 -24.33 -4.55
CA TYR A 27 -2.97 -24.97 -5.35
C TYR A 27 -3.72 -24.02 -6.27
N LYS A 28 -3.64 -22.70 -6.04
CA LYS A 28 -4.28 -21.70 -6.90
C LYS A 28 -3.54 -21.65 -8.25
N PRO A 29 -4.22 -21.81 -9.40
CA PRO A 29 -3.59 -21.63 -10.71
C PRO A 29 -2.97 -20.23 -10.85
N ASN A 30 -1.81 -20.12 -11.49
CA ASN A 30 -1.07 -18.85 -11.63
C ASN A 30 -1.92 -17.74 -12.24
N ARG A 31 -2.68 -18.05 -13.29
CA ARG A 31 -3.61 -17.12 -13.96
C ARG A 31 -4.63 -16.47 -13.01
N HIS A 32 -4.96 -17.11 -11.89
CA HIS A 32 -5.91 -16.57 -10.91
C HIS A 32 -5.25 -15.94 -9.69
N LYS A 33 -3.92 -16.01 -9.56
CA LYS A 33 -3.19 -15.38 -8.46
C LYS A 33 -3.21 -13.86 -8.66
N LYS A 34 -3.56 -13.14 -7.59
CA LYS A 34 -3.48 -11.68 -7.55
C LYS A 34 -2.23 -11.30 -6.77
N VAL A 35 -1.37 -10.48 -7.36
CA VAL A 35 -0.05 -10.13 -6.82
C VAL A 35 0.05 -8.62 -6.70
N ALA A 36 0.47 -8.13 -5.55
CA ALA A 36 0.74 -6.71 -5.34
C ALA A 36 2.25 -6.48 -5.20
N PHE A 37 2.79 -5.53 -5.96
CA PHE A 37 4.14 -5.02 -5.81
C PHE A 37 4.05 -3.70 -5.05
N MET A 38 4.66 -3.61 -3.88
CA MET A 38 4.69 -2.38 -3.09
C MET A 38 6.04 -1.68 -3.28
N LEU A 39 6.03 -0.55 -3.98
CA LEU A 39 7.20 0.28 -4.19
C LEU A 39 7.44 1.19 -3.00
N THR A 40 8.68 1.21 -2.50
CA THR A 40 9.10 2.11 -1.43
C THR A 40 9.01 3.57 -1.88
N ASN A 41 8.45 4.43 -1.04
CA ASN A 41 8.43 5.89 -1.24
C ASN A 41 8.41 6.61 0.11
N SER A 42 9.42 6.34 0.93
CA SER A 42 9.49 6.81 2.31
C SER A 42 9.51 8.35 2.44
N SER A 43 10.00 9.06 1.43
CA SER A 43 9.98 10.52 1.39
C SER A 43 8.69 11.13 0.84
N GLY A 44 7.81 10.32 0.23
CA GLY A 44 6.62 10.82 -0.49
C GLY A 44 6.97 11.69 -1.70
N LYS A 45 8.14 11.51 -2.32
CA LYS A 45 8.62 12.36 -3.42
C LYS A 45 8.70 11.58 -4.71
N ALA A 46 8.20 12.17 -5.80
CA ALA A 46 8.15 11.51 -7.11
C ALA A 46 9.54 11.02 -7.57
N GLN A 47 10.58 11.80 -7.30
CA GLN A 47 11.97 11.48 -7.64
C GLN A 47 12.60 10.31 -6.86
N ARG A 48 11.92 9.78 -5.82
CA ARG A 48 12.42 8.68 -4.96
C ARG A 48 11.50 7.46 -4.96
N ILE A 49 10.66 7.33 -5.96
CA ILE A 49 9.80 6.15 -6.13
C ILE A 49 10.68 4.92 -6.37
N GLY A 50 10.45 3.86 -5.60
CA GLY A 50 11.20 2.61 -5.70
C GLY A 50 12.66 2.73 -5.25
N ASP A 51 13.00 3.74 -4.43
CA ASP A 51 14.36 3.92 -3.91
C ASP A 51 14.75 2.70 -3.07
N ALA A 52 15.66 1.89 -3.62
CA ALA A 52 16.19 0.67 -3.05
C ALA A 52 17.70 0.62 -3.30
N VAL A 53 18.48 0.55 -2.23
CA VAL A 53 19.95 0.68 -2.30
C VAL A 53 20.54 -0.44 -3.16
N GLY A 54 21.16 -0.05 -4.28
CA GLY A 54 21.86 -0.96 -5.19
C GLY A 54 20.96 -1.79 -6.10
N LEU A 55 19.68 -1.45 -6.21
CA LEU A 55 18.71 -2.15 -7.05
C LEU A 55 18.08 -1.19 -8.06
N ASP A 56 18.08 -1.57 -9.33
CA ASP A 56 17.22 -0.95 -10.34
C ASP A 56 15.81 -1.51 -10.17
N THR A 57 15.03 -0.89 -9.27
CA THR A 57 13.68 -1.37 -8.92
C THR A 57 12.74 -1.39 -10.14
N PRO A 58 12.63 -0.33 -10.97
CA PRO A 58 11.77 -0.36 -12.15
C PRO A 58 12.19 -1.42 -13.16
N GLY A 59 13.49 -1.50 -13.50
CA GLY A 59 14.00 -2.52 -14.41
C GLY A 59 13.74 -3.94 -13.88
N SER A 60 13.97 -4.17 -12.58
CA SER A 60 13.72 -5.47 -11.95
C SER A 60 12.24 -5.89 -12.01
N ILE A 61 11.30 -4.94 -11.89
CA ILE A 61 9.88 -5.25 -12.03
C ILE A 61 9.55 -5.71 -13.44
N MET A 62 10.13 -5.08 -14.47
CA MET A 62 9.90 -5.48 -15.86
C MET A 62 10.37 -6.91 -16.14
N GLU A 63 11.55 -7.28 -15.64
CA GLU A 63 12.08 -8.65 -15.72
C GLU A 63 11.17 -9.66 -14.98
N ILE A 64 10.66 -9.28 -13.80
CA ILE A 64 9.71 -10.11 -13.06
C ILE A 64 8.38 -10.25 -13.81
N PHE A 65 7.90 -9.20 -14.46
CA PHE A 65 6.67 -9.24 -15.25
C PHE A 65 6.78 -10.20 -16.42
N GLU A 66 7.89 -10.15 -17.16
CA GLU A 66 8.16 -11.09 -18.25
C GLU A 66 8.19 -12.54 -17.73
N ALA A 67 8.92 -12.79 -16.64
CA ALA A 67 8.97 -14.13 -16.02
C ALA A 67 7.59 -14.60 -15.53
N MET A 68 6.80 -13.71 -14.93
CA MET A 68 5.44 -14.02 -14.48
C MET A 68 4.51 -14.33 -15.66
N GLN A 69 4.59 -13.59 -16.77
CA GLN A 69 3.81 -13.89 -17.97
C GLN A 69 4.19 -15.27 -18.54
N ALA A 70 5.49 -15.58 -18.61
CA ALA A 70 5.98 -16.89 -19.06
C ALA A 70 5.47 -18.04 -18.17
N ASP A 71 5.32 -17.79 -16.86
CA ASP A 71 4.74 -18.73 -15.89
C ASP A 71 3.20 -18.78 -15.90
N GLY A 72 2.54 -18.02 -16.78
CA GLY A 72 1.09 -18.02 -16.96
C GLY A 72 0.30 -17.24 -15.91
N TYR A 73 0.93 -16.25 -15.26
CA TYR A 73 0.20 -15.22 -14.51
C TYR A 73 -0.54 -14.28 -15.47
N ASP A 74 -1.64 -13.72 -14.99
CA ASP A 74 -2.45 -12.77 -15.75
C ASP A 74 -1.98 -11.34 -15.45
N LEU A 75 -1.27 -10.73 -16.39
CA LEU A 75 -0.81 -9.34 -16.32
C LEU A 75 -1.60 -8.43 -17.30
N GLY A 76 -2.62 -8.96 -17.98
CA GLY A 76 -3.29 -8.26 -19.08
C GLY A 76 -2.38 -7.96 -20.27
N ASP A 77 -2.84 -7.05 -21.14
CA ASP A 77 -2.22 -6.78 -22.45
C ASP A 77 -1.50 -5.42 -22.52
N ASN A 78 -1.59 -4.60 -21.47
CA ASN A 78 -1.13 -3.21 -21.46
C ASN A 78 0.04 -2.98 -20.49
N LEU A 79 1.08 -3.82 -20.59
CA LEU A 79 2.30 -3.59 -19.82
C LEU A 79 3.11 -2.43 -20.40
N PRO A 80 3.79 -1.64 -19.55
CA PRO A 80 4.71 -0.62 -20.04
C PRO A 80 5.89 -1.28 -20.78
N PRO A 81 6.50 -0.60 -21.76
CA PRO A 81 7.62 -1.15 -22.52
C PRO A 81 8.92 -1.26 -21.70
N ASP A 82 9.07 -0.45 -20.65
CA ASP A 82 10.27 -0.37 -19.81
C ASP A 82 9.96 0.20 -18.41
N GLY A 83 10.97 0.15 -17.54
CA GLY A 83 10.90 0.64 -16.17
C GLY A 83 10.68 2.16 -16.08
N ASP A 84 11.22 2.93 -17.02
CA ASP A 84 11.05 4.38 -17.06
C ASP A 84 9.58 4.74 -17.32
N THR A 85 8.94 4.07 -18.28
CA THR A 85 7.51 4.24 -18.57
C THR A 85 6.64 3.76 -17.41
N LEU A 86 7.04 2.70 -16.70
CA LEU A 86 6.35 2.26 -15.49
C LEU A 86 6.34 3.37 -14.42
N VAL A 87 7.49 3.98 -14.14
CA VAL A 87 7.62 5.06 -13.15
C VAL A 87 6.87 6.31 -13.59
N GLN A 88 6.98 6.70 -14.86
CA GLN A 88 6.26 7.86 -15.39
C GLN A 88 4.73 7.68 -15.25
N ASN A 89 4.22 6.51 -15.63
CA ASN A 89 2.80 6.19 -15.48
C ASN A 89 2.33 6.22 -14.01
N LEU A 90 3.18 5.81 -13.07
CA LEU A 90 2.89 5.94 -11.63
C LEU A 90 2.81 7.41 -11.21
N VAL A 91 3.79 8.23 -11.61
CA VAL A 91 3.83 9.66 -11.28
C VAL A 91 2.59 10.38 -11.82
N ASP A 92 2.18 10.08 -13.04
CA ASP A 92 1.02 10.68 -13.70
C ASP A 92 -0.31 10.34 -12.99
N ARG A 93 -0.36 9.22 -12.25
CA ARG A 93 -1.57 8.72 -11.58
C ARG A 93 -1.56 8.88 -10.05
N CYS A 94 -0.72 9.78 -9.53
CA CYS A 94 -0.47 10.13 -8.12
C CYS A 94 0.87 9.58 -7.60
N SER A 95 1.74 10.46 -7.11
CA SER A 95 3.06 10.13 -6.54
C SER A 95 3.17 10.40 -5.02
N TYR A 96 2.04 10.76 -4.40
CA TYR A 96 1.95 11.33 -3.05
C TYR A 96 2.77 12.63 -2.83
N ASP A 97 3.41 13.17 -3.87
CA ASP A 97 4.19 14.39 -3.77
C ASP A 97 3.28 15.62 -3.82
N GLU A 98 3.07 16.26 -2.67
CA GLU A 98 2.19 17.43 -2.52
C GLU A 98 2.56 18.61 -3.44
N ILE A 99 3.81 18.69 -3.92
CA ILE A 99 4.23 19.72 -4.88
C ILE A 99 3.57 19.51 -6.24
N PHE A 100 3.39 18.25 -6.64
CA PHE A 100 2.86 17.88 -7.95
C PHE A 100 1.42 17.39 -7.88
N LEU A 101 0.90 17.14 -6.67
CA LEU A 101 -0.43 16.59 -6.45
C LEU A 101 -1.52 17.57 -6.90
N THR A 102 -2.28 17.16 -7.91
CA THR A 102 -3.45 17.89 -8.41
C THR A 102 -4.74 17.15 -8.07
N GLU A 103 -5.87 17.87 -8.11
CA GLU A 103 -7.19 17.25 -7.97
C GLU A 103 -7.44 16.21 -9.08
N ASP A 104 -6.99 16.49 -10.30
CA ASP A 104 -7.08 15.55 -11.43
C ASP A 104 -6.29 14.26 -11.16
N GLN A 105 -5.11 14.35 -10.56
CA GLN A 105 -4.35 13.15 -10.19
C GLN A 105 -5.04 12.32 -9.10
N LEU A 106 -5.67 12.97 -8.11
CA LEU A 106 -6.46 12.28 -7.09
C LEU A 106 -7.71 11.63 -7.69
N ALA A 107 -8.37 12.31 -8.63
CA ALA A 107 -9.53 11.79 -9.33
C ALA A 107 -9.18 10.58 -10.21
N ASN A 108 -7.98 10.56 -10.78
CA ASN A 108 -7.46 9.50 -11.66
C ASN A 108 -6.71 8.37 -10.92
N ALA A 109 -6.72 8.37 -9.59
CA ALA A 109 -6.13 7.30 -8.80
C ALA A 109 -6.75 5.93 -9.17
N VAL A 110 -5.90 4.95 -9.46
CA VAL A 110 -6.32 3.62 -9.95
C VAL A 110 -7.18 2.88 -8.93
N ALA A 111 -6.90 3.06 -7.64
CA ALA A 111 -7.69 2.51 -6.56
C ALA A 111 -8.12 3.60 -5.58
N ARG A 112 -9.34 3.47 -5.08
CA ARG A 112 -9.95 4.40 -4.12
C ARG A 112 -10.65 3.62 -3.03
N VAL A 113 -10.40 3.96 -1.77
CA VAL A 113 -11.05 3.35 -0.63
C VAL A 113 -12.08 4.32 -0.07
N HIS A 114 -13.35 4.08 -0.40
CA HIS A 114 -14.45 4.90 0.10
C HIS A 114 -14.52 4.80 1.64
N SER A 115 -14.93 5.88 2.29
CA SER A 115 -15.05 5.95 3.76
C SER A 115 -15.90 4.81 4.32
N SER A 116 -16.99 4.44 3.64
CA SER A 116 -17.83 3.29 4.00
C SER A 116 -17.12 1.92 4.01
N VAL A 117 -16.04 1.76 3.23
CA VAL A 117 -15.18 0.57 3.22
C VAL A 117 -14.08 0.70 4.26
N TYR A 118 -13.51 1.89 4.40
CA TYR A 118 -12.41 2.17 5.31
C TYR A 118 -12.85 2.13 6.79
N GLN A 119 -14.02 2.66 7.13
CA GLN A 119 -14.50 2.76 8.50
C GLN A 119 -14.54 1.39 9.22
N PRO A 120 -15.11 0.31 8.64
CA PRO A 120 -15.05 -1.01 9.27
C PRO A 120 -13.63 -1.58 9.43
N MET A 121 -12.67 -1.15 8.61
CA MET A 121 -11.26 -1.54 8.75
C MET A 121 -10.63 -0.80 9.93
N PHE A 122 -10.88 0.50 10.03
CA PHE A 122 -10.44 1.33 11.14
C PHE A 122 -11.03 0.84 12.48
N ASP A 123 -12.31 0.49 12.52
CA ASP A 123 -13.01 0.08 13.75
C ASP A 123 -12.44 -1.19 14.40
N ARG A 124 -11.78 -2.05 13.59
CA ARG A 124 -11.13 -3.29 14.05
C ARG A 124 -9.81 -3.04 14.78
N LEU A 125 -9.24 -1.84 14.68
CA LEU A 125 -8.05 -1.50 15.44
C LEU A 125 -8.38 -1.42 16.94
N PRO A 126 -7.42 -1.77 17.83
CA PRO A 126 -7.65 -1.58 19.25
C PRO A 126 -7.79 -0.09 19.58
N THR A 127 -8.57 0.21 20.63
CA THR A 127 -9.00 1.58 20.98
C THR A 127 -7.82 2.55 21.07
N LYS A 128 -6.72 2.15 21.71
CA LYS A 128 -5.52 2.99 21.85
C LYS A 128 -4.98 3.45 20.50
N GLN A 129 -4.92 2.57 19.50
CA GLN A 129 -4.43 2.90 18.16
C GLN A 129 -5.40 3.84 17.44
N LYS A 130 -6.72 3.63 17.60
CA LYS A 130 -7.74 4.51 17.04
C LYS A 130 -7.64 5.91 17.61
N ASP A 131 -7.56 6.02 18.93
CA ASP A 131 -7.48 7.31 19.63
C ASP A 131 -6.23 8.08 19.20
N HIS A 132 -5.06 7.42 19.17
CA HIS A 132 -3.81 8.02 18.72
C HIS A 132 -3.89 8.49 17.25
N MET A 133 -4.49 7.68 16.37
CA MET A 133 -4.68 8.08 14.97
C MET A 133 -5.62 9.27 14.85
N VAL A 134 -6.72 9.31 15.60
CA VAL A 134 -7.69 10.41 15.54
C VAL A 134 -7.12 11.70 16.10
N GLU A 135 -6.38 11.62 17.20
CA GLU A 135 -5.71 12.77 17.80
C GLU A 135 -4.70 13.41 16.83
N GLN A 136 -3.97 12.60 16.06
CA GLN A 136 -2.94 13.10 15.16
C GLN A 136 -3.46 13.45 13.75
N TRP A 137 -4.39 12.66 13.20
CA TRP A 137 -4.77 12.72 11.78
C TRP A 137 -6.26 13.01 11.53
N GLY A 138 -7.02 13.28 12.60
CA GLY A 138 -8.45 13.55 12.52
C GLY A 138 -9.31 12.29 12.45
N ALA A 139 -10.62 12.47 12.34
CA ALA A 139 -11.53 11.35 12.20
C ALA A 139 -11.35 10.66 10.83
N PRO A 140 -11.52 9.32 10.73
CA PRO A 140 -11.53 8.63 9.44
C PRO A 140 -12.55 9.28 8.47
N PRO A 141 -12.25 9.37 7.16
CA PRO A 141 -11.06 8.89 6.46
C PRO A 141 -9.84 9.82 6.52
N GLY A 142 -9.90 10.90 7.31
CA GLY A 142 -8.91 11.98 7.31
C GLY A 142 -9.07 12.93 6.12
N GLU A 143 -8.03 13.72 5.90
CA GLU A 143 -7.98 14.70 4.80
C GLU A 143 -6.90 14.36 3.74
N ALA A 144 -5.83 13.68 4.15
CA ALA A 144 -4.69 13.40 3.29
C ALA A 144 -5.06 12.46 2.13
N TYR A 145 -4.89 12.96 0.90
CA TYR A 145 -5.20 12.24 -0.35
C TYR A 145 -6.63 11.74 -0.43
N VAL A 146 -7.58 12.46 0.18
CA VAL A 146 -9.01 12.16 0.09
C VAL A 146 -9.63 12.98 -1.04
N HIS A 147 -10.38 12.32 -1.90
CA HIS A 147 -11.18 12.94 -2.94
C HIS A 147 -12.57 12.30 -2.98
N GLN A 148 -13.63 13.10 -2.90
CA GLN A 148 -15.04 12.66 -2.89
C GLN A 148 -15.30 11.50 -1.92
N ASP A 149 -14.99 11.69 -0.63
CA ASP A 149 -15.18 10.69 0.45
C ASP A 149 -14.44 9.36 0.24
N ALA A 150 -13.38 9.37 -0.57
CA ALA A 150 -12.54 8.20 -0.80
C ALA A 150 -11.05 8.54 -0.72
N ILE A 151 -10.31 7.69 -0.02
CA ILE A 151 -8.85 7.76 0.05
C ILE A 151 -8.29 7.27 -1.28
N ALA A 152 -7.53 8.12 -1.97
CA ALA A 152 -6.85 7.79 -3.21
C ALA A 152 -5.58 6.97 -2.95
N LEU A 153 -5.47 5.83 -3.65
CA LEU A 153 -4.30 4.96 -3.62
C LEU A 153 -3.52 5.12 -4.93
N ALA A 154 -2.25 5.50 -4.80
CA ALA A 154 -1.34 5.60 -5.92
C ALA A 154 -0.92 4.21 -6.38
N GLY A 155 -1.14 3.92 -7.66
CA GLY A 155 -0.72 2.64 -8.23
C GLY A 155 -1.13 2.45 -9.69
N LEU A 156 -0.75 1.29 -10.23
CA LEU A 156 -1.08 0.82 -11.57
C LEU A 156 -1.64 -0.60 -11.49
N GLU A 157 -2.60 -0.93 -12.37
CA GLU A 157 -3.20 -2.26 -12.46
C GLU A 157 -2.89 -2.89 -13.83
N PHE A 158 -2.47 -4.15 -13.81
CA PHE A 158 -2.10 -4.96 -14.95
C PHE A 158 -2.70 -6.36 -14.79
N GLY A 159 -3.90 -6.60 -15.32
CA GLY A 159 -4.61 -7.88 -15.14
C GLY A 159 -4.87 -8.20 -13.67
N ASN A 160 -4.20 -9.22 -13.13
CA ASN A 160 -4.24 -9.58 -11.71
C ASN A 160 -3.07 -9.02 -10.89
N VAL A 161 -2.25 -8.14 -11.46
CA VAL A 161 -1.12 -7.48 -10.79
C VAL A 161 -1.47 -6.03 -10.45
N PHE A 162 -1.13 -5.61 -9.23
CA PHE A 162 -1.24 -4.22 -8.79
C PHE A 162 0.14 -3.72 -8.35
N VAL A 163 0.64 -2.65 -8.97
CA VAL A 163 1.85 -1.95 -8.55
C VAL A 163 1.41 -0.76 -7.70
N ALA A 164 1.58 -0.87 -6.40
CA ALA A 164 1.22 0.13 -5.42
C ALA A 164 2.42 0.99 -5.04
N LEU A 165 2.19 2.27 -4.80
CA LEU A 165 3.17 3.13 -4.16
C LEU A 165 2.94 3.15 -2.65
N GLN A 166 3.99 2.97 -1.86
CA GLN A 166 3.87 3.08 -0.40
C GLN A 166 3.49 4.52 -0.03
N PRO A 167 2.38 4.73 0.72
CA PRO A 167 2.02 6.06 1.20
C PRO A 167 3.08 6.60 2.16
N PRO A 168 3.28 7.93 2.21
CA PRO A 168 4.18 8.55 3.17
C PRO A 168 3.78 8.23 4.61
N ARG A 169 4.78 8.09 5.48
CA ARG A 169 4.58 7.66 6.88
C ARG A 169 4.03 8.76 7.82
N GLY A 170 3.87 9.98 7.31
CA GLY A 170 3.31 11.13 8.03
C GLY A 170 4.34 12.18 8.48
N TYR A 171 5.63 11.86 8.54
CA TYR A 171 6.66 12.79 9.02
C TYR A 171 6.79 14.08 8.18
N GLY A 172 6.54 14.00 6.86
CA GLY A 172 6.54 15.18 5.99
C GLY A 172 5.28 16.05 6.10
N MET A 173 4.20 15.51 6.69
CA MET A 173 2.92 16.21 6.86
C MET A 173 2.85 17.01 8.15
N ASP A 174 3.71 16.67 9.13
CA ASP A 174 3.85 17.39 10.40
C ASP A 174 5.36 17.61 10.69
N PRO A 175 5.95 18.70 10.14
CA PRO A 175 7.39 18.97 10.23
C PRO A 175 7.92 19.09 11.66
N ASP A 176 7.09 19.53 12.60
CA ASP A 176 7.45 19.72 14.01
C ASP A 176 7.71 18.38 14.73
N LYS A 177 7.09 17.30 14.26
CA LYS A 177 7.22 15.94 14.83
C LYS A 177 8.46 15.19 14.37
N ILE A 178 9.10 15.61 13.26
CA ILE A 178 10.35 15.00 12.74
C ILE A 178 11.42 14.93 13.84
N TYR A 179 11.45 15.93 14.72
CA TYR A 179 12.47 16.07 15.75
C TYR A 179 12.09 15.47 17.12
N HIS A 180 10.80 15.17 17.37
CA HIS A 180 10.31 14.96 18.74
C HIS A 180 9.39 13.75 18.96
N THR A 181 8.96 13.02 17.92
CA THR A 181 7.98 11.93 18.09
C THR A 181 8.38 10.66 17.33
N PRO A 182 9.13 9.74 17.97
CA PRO A 182 9.53 8.48 17.35
C PRO A 182 8.36 7.50 17.15
N ASP A 183 7.21 7.73 17.80
CA ASP A 183 6.03 6.86 17.82
C ASP A 183 4.82 7.42 17.06
N LEU A 184 5.05 8.28 16.06
CA LEU A 184 4.00 8.87 15.22
C LEU A 184 3.08 7.76 14.64
N PRO A 185 1.75 7.76 14.88
CA PRO A 185 0.85 6.76 14.30
C PRO A 185 0.80 6.91 12.76
N PRO A 186 0.52 5.84 12.00
CA PRO A 186 0.36 5.96 10.54
C PRO A 186 -0.87 6.83 10.22
N PRO A 187 -0.82 7.67 9.17
CA PRO A 187 -2.00 8.37 8.69
C PRO A 187 -3.01 7.41 8.03
N HIS A 188 -4.24 7.89 7.80
CA HIS A 188 -5.34 7.07 7.29
C HIS A 188 -5.07 6.45 5.92
N ASN A 189 -4.45 7.19 5.00
CA ASN A 189 -4.04 6.69 3.69
C ASN A 189 -3.02 5.54 3.78
N TYR A 190 -2.14 5.55 4.79
CA TYR A 190 -1.17 4.48 5.04
C TYR A 190 -1.86 3.20 5.53
N LEU A 191 -2.94 3.31 6.32
CA LEU A 191 -3.72 2.15 6.75
C LEU A 191 -4.63 1.59 5.64
N ALA A 192 -5.08 2.45 4.72
CA ALA A 192 -6.06 2.09 3.71
C ALA A 192 -5.51 1.21 2.57
N ILE A 193 -4.19 1.19 2.35
CA ILE A 193 -3.54 0.46 1.24
C ILE A 193 -3.45 -1.06 1.45
#